data_AF-D8F660-F1
#
_entry.id   AF-D8F660-F1
#
_cell.length_a   1.000
_cell.length_b   1.000
_cell.length_c   1.000
_cell.angle_alpha   90.00
_cell.angle_beta   90.00
_cell.angle_gamma   90.00
#
_symmetry.space_group_name_H-M   'P 1'
#
loop_
_entity.id
_entity.type
_entity.pdbx_description
1 polymer ?
#
loop_
_entity_poly.entity_id
_entity_poly.type
_entity_poly.pdbx_seq_one_letter_code
_entity_poly.pdbx_strand_id
1 'polypeptide(L)'
;MVSQQASPAQIADTINNATRTQVVSLFPEQQAERRFIPFVAVYEFEALLFSDPAILAGQLGINESKVATVISQFGSPEAINNDPLTAPSKRLDAWSPNGKFLKTTMGVTIAKAIGIKKIRRECPLFNKWLENFEEIQKDGQ
;
A
#
# COMPACT_ATOMS: atom_id res chain seq x y z
N MET A 1 -14.49 -12.99 11.18
CA MET A 1 -13.89 -13.76 10.06
C MET A 1 -14.12 -12.97 8.79
N VAL A 2 -13.08 -12.72 8.01
CA VAL A 2 -13.19 -12.00 6.73
C VAL A 2 -13.63 -13.01 5.67
N SER A 3 -14.71 -12.71 4.94
CA SER A 3 -15.21 -13.57 3.84
C SER A 3 -14.15 -13.70 2.73
N GLN A 4 -14.11 -14.84 2.02
CA GLN A 4 -13.21 -15.07 0.89
C GLN A 4 -13.39 -14.09 -0.30
N GLN A 5 -14.41 -13.22 -0.25
CA GLN A 5 -14.72 -12.18 -1.25
C GLN A 5 -14.57 -10.75 -0.72
N ALA A 6 -13.96 -10.56 0.45
CA ALA A 6 -13.82 -9.23 1.02
C ALA A 6 -12.88 -8.35 0.18
N SER A 7 -13.27 -7.09 -0.01
CA SER A 7 -12.42 -6.10 -0.67
C SER A 7 -11.16 -5.81 0.18
N PRO A 8 -10.09 -5.29 -0.43
CA PRO A 8 -8.90 -4.84 0.32
C PRO A 8 -9.27 -3.87 1.45
N ALA A 9 -10.23 -2.97 1.22
CA ALA A 9 -10.73 -2.06 2.25
C ALA A 9 -11.34 -2.81 3.44
N GLN A 10 -12.20 -3.80 3.20
CA GLN A 10 -12.82 -4.60 4.26
C GLN A 10 -11.80 -5.45 5.02
N ILE A 11 -10.82 -6.03 4.31
CA ILE A 11 -9.71 -6.76 4.93
C ILE A 11 -8.90 -5.81 5.82
N ALA A 12 -8.49 -4.66 5.30
CA ALA A 12 -7.71 -3.66 6.02
C ALA A 12 -8.46 -3.16 7.25
N ASP A 13 -9.74 -2.78 7.13
CA ASP A 13 -10.56 -2.32 8.24
C ASP A 13 -10.69 -3.40 9.32
N THR A 14 -10.92 -4.65 8.94
CA THR A 14 -11.04 -5.76 9.90
C THR A 14 -9.75 -5.96 10.68
N ILE A 15 -8.61 -6.01 9.98
CA ILE A 15 -7.30 -6.23 10.61
C ILE A 15 -6.94 -5.02 11.47
N ASN A 16 -7.05 -3.80 10.94
CA ASN A 16 -6.72 -2.57 11.66
C ASN A 16 -7.55 -2.44 12.95
N ASN A 17 -8.86 -2.70 12.89
CA ASN A 17 -9.73 -2.63 14.07
C ASN A 17 -9.39 -3.73 15.09
N ALA A 18 -9.17 -4.96 14.65
CA ALA A 18 -8.78 -6.05 15.54
C ALA A 18 -7.43 -5.78 16.22
N THR A 19 -6.45 -5.31 15.45
CA THR A 19 -5.13 -4.93 15.96
C THR A 19 -5.24 -3.75 16.93
N ARG A 20 -6.03 -2.72 16.61
CA ARG A 20 -6.27 -1.59 17.53
C ARG A 20 -6.81 -2.06 18.86
N THR A 21 -7.89 -2.84 18.85
CA THR A 21 -8.53 -3.37 20.07
C THR A 21 -7.52 -4.15 20.92
N GLN A 22 -6.69 -5.01 20.31
CA GLN A 22 -5.71 -5.78 21.05
C GLN A 22 -4.57 -4.92 21.61
N VAL A 23 -4.05 -3.96 20.84
CA VAL A 23 -2.99 -3.07 21.31
C VAL A 23 -3.49 -2.19 22.46
N VAL A 24 -4.72 -1.67 22.38
CA VAL A 24 -5.33 -0.87 23.45
C VAL A 24 -5.53 -1.69 24.73
N SER A 25 -5.96 -2.94 24.59
CA SER A 25 -6.13 -3.88 25.70
C SER A 25 -4.80 -4.24 26.38
N LEU A 26 -3.75 -4.49 25.58
CA LEU A 26 -2.44 -4.90 26.08
C LEU A 26 -1.61 -3.75 26.66
N PHE A 27 -1.84 -2.52 26.21
CA PHE A 27 -1.04 -1.35 26.56
C PHE A 27 -1.90 -0.15 27.01
N PRO A 28 -2.73 -0.30 28.08
CA PRO A 28 -3.65 0.74 28.52
C PRO A 28 -2.93 1.98 29.10
N GLU A 29 -1.79 1.79 29.75
CA GLU A 29 -1.03 2.89 30.39
C GLU A 29 -0.30 3.79 29.38
N GLN A 30 -0.16 3.33 28.14
CA GLN A 30 0.62 3.99 27.09
C GLN A 30 -0.23 4.96 26.25
N GLN A 31 -1.49 5.18 26.65
CA GLN A 31 -2.48 5.94 25.87
C GLN A 31 -2.61 5.41 24.43
N ALA A 32 -2.55 4.08 24.29
CA ALA A 32 -2.58 3.40 23.00
C ALA A 32 -3.80 3.81 22.15
N GLU A 33 -4.95 4.08 22.77
CA GLU A 33 -6.17 4.54 22.10
C GLU A 33 -5.95 5.79 21.22
N ARG A 34 -5.07 6.70 21.68
CA ARG A 34 -4.71 7.94 20.97
C ARG A 34 -3.44 7.78 20.12
N ARG A 35 -2.46 6.99 20.60
CA ARG A 35 -1.11 6.94 20.02
C ARG A 35 -0.92 5.86 18.97
N PHE A 36 -1.85 4.92 18.85
CA PHE A 36 -1.77 3.81 17.91
C PHE A 36 -2.83 3.94 16.82
N ILE A 37 -2.37 4.26 15.60
CA ILE A 37 -3.21 4.39 14.41
C ILE A 37 -2.76 3.31 13.42
N PRO A 38 -3.38 2.12 13.44
CA PRO A 38 -2.94 1.01 12.61
C PRO A 38 -3.25 1.26 11.14
N PHE A 39 -2.33 0.79 10.29
CA PHE A 39 -2.53 0.62 8.88
C PHE A 39 -1.83 -0.65 8.42
N VAL A 40 -2.55 -1.44 7.64
CA VAL A 40 -2.03 -2.62 6.96
C VAL A 40 -2.14 -2.41 5.46
N ALA A 41 -1.01 -2.53 4.76
CA ALA A 41 -1.02 -2.76 3.33
C ALA A 41 -1.36 -4.24 3.12
N VAL A 42 -2.61 -4.52 2.70
CA VAL A 42 -3.18 -5.89 2.70
C VAL A 42 -2.33 -6.92 1.94
N TYR A 43 -1.67 -6.50 0.87
CA TYR A 43 -0.87 -7.38 0.03
C TYR A 43 0.63 -7.13 0.19
N GLU A 44 1.16 -6.08 -0.43
CA GLU A 44 2.58 -5.73 -0.36
C GLU A 44 2.77 -4.22 -0.47
N PHE A 45 3.88 -3.71 0.06
CA PHE A 45 4.29 -2.32 -0.16
C PHE A 45 4.44 -2.00 -1.66
N GLU A 46 4.95 -2.96 -2.44
CA GLU A 46 5.15 -2.83 -3.88
C GLU A 46 3.88 -2.44 -4.64
N ALA A 47 2.70 -2.78 -4.11
CA ALA A 47 1.42 -2.36 -4.67
C ALA A 47 1.33 -0.82 -4.81
N LEU A 48 1.83 -0.06 -3.83
CA LEU A 48 1.84 1.40 -3.87
C LEU A 48 2.68 1.97 -5.01
N LEU A 49 3.66 1.22 -5.51
CA LEU A 49 4.50 1.66 -6.64
C LEU A 49 3.73 1.70 -7.97
N PHE A 50 2.58 1.03 -8.05
CA PHE A 50 1.68 1.09 -9.20
C PHE A 50 0.87 2.40 -9.25
N SER A 51 1.04 3.32 -8.29
CA SER A 51 0.37 4.62 -8.30
C SER A 51 0.77 5.51 -9.47
N ASP A 52 1.88 5.24 -10.15
CA ASP A 52 2.24 5.97 -11.37
C ASP A 52 2.83 5.02 -12.43
N PRO A 53 2.01 4.63 -13.43
CA PRO A 53 2.43 3.71 -14.48
C PRO A 53 3.66 4.16 -15.25
N ALA A 54 3.72 5.46 -15.60
CA ALA A 54 4.79 6.02 -16.40
C ALA A 54 6.12 5.98 -15.66
N ILE A 55 6.14 6.42 -14.39
CA ILE A 55 7.34 6.39 -13.56
C ILE A 55 7.79 4.95 -13.29
N LEU A 56 6.87 4.07 -12.89
CA LEU A 56 7.21 2.68 -12.63
C LEU A 56 7.79 2.00 -13.87
N ALA A 57 7.14 2.17 -15.03
CA ALA A 57 7.59 1.56 -16.27
C ALA A 57 8.94 2.13 -16.74
N GLY A 58 9.14 3.45 -16.64
CA GLY A 58 10.40 4.10 -16.97
C GLY A 58 11.56 3.60 -16.12
N GLN A 59 11.35 3.41 -14.81
CA GLN A 59 12.37 2.90 -13.89
C GLN A 59 12.70 1.42 -14.13
N LEU A 60 11.76 0.63 -14.66
CA LEU A 60 11.97 -0.77 -15.02
C LEU A 60 12.43 -0.97 -16.47
N GLY A 61 12.41 0.07 -17.30
CA GLY A 61 12.71 -0.03 -18.72
C GLY A 61 11.67 -0.83 -19.51
N ILE A 62 10.40 -0.80 -19.10
CA ILE A 62 9.30 -1.52 -19.76
C ILE A 62 8.29 -0.55 -20.38
N ASN A 63 7.36 -1.08 -21.19
CA ASN A 63 6.25 -0.29 -21.71
C ASN A 63 5.23 0.01 -20.61
N GLU A 64 4.82 1.28 -20.48
CA GLU A 64 3.80 1.75 -19.54
C GLU A 64 2.49 0.95 -19.60
N SER A 65 2.09 0.53 -20.81
CA SER A 65 0.86 -0.25 -21.02
C SER A 65 0.84 -1.54 -20.20
N LYS A 66 2.00 -2.17 -19.92
CA LYS A 66 2.08 -3.36 -19.06
C LYS A 66 1.62 -3.06 -17.64
N VAL A 67 2.02 -1.91 -17.10
CA VAL A 67 1.64 -1.48 -15.76
C VAL A 67 0.17 -1.04 -15.74
N ALA A 68 -0.24 -0.26 -16.73
CA ALA A 68 -1.62 0.21 -16.86
C ALA A 68 -2.63 -0.94 -16.99
N THR A 69 -2.30 -1.99 -17.76
CA THR A 69 -3.14 -3.18 -17.87
C THR A 69 -3.36 -3.84 -16.50
N VAL A 70 -2.31 -3.99 -15.69
CA VAL A 70 -2.45 -4.57 -14.35
C VAL A 70 -3.38 -3.72 -13.49
N ILE A 71 -3.19 -2.40 -13.46
CA ILE A 71 -4.07 -1.53 -12.66
C ILE A 71 -5.52 -1.62 -13.14
N SER A 72 -5.75 -1.66 -14.46
CA SER A 72 -7.11 -1.79 -15.01
C SER A 72 -7.81 -3.09 -14.63
N GLN A 73 -7.07 -4.18 -14.41
CA GLN A 73 -7.63 -5.47 -13.98
C GLN A 73 -8.10 -5.45 -12.52
N PHE A 74 -7.44 -4.67 -11.65
CA PHE A 74 -7.73 -4.63 -10.22
C PHE A 74 -8.46 -3.37 -9.77
N GLY A 75 -8.52 -2.34 -10.61
CA GLY A 75 -9.18 -1.06 -10.36
C GLY A 75 -8.36 -0.06 -9.54
N SER A 76 -7.47 -0.53 -8.67
CA SER A 76 -6.55 0.32 -7.91
C SER A 76 -5.22 -0.38 -7.59
N PRO A 77 -4.15 0.39 -7.28
CA PRO A 77 -2.89 -0.18 -6.80
C PRO A 77 -3.07 -1.05 -5.56
N GLU A 78 -3.88 -0.60 -4.58
CA GLU A 78 -4.11 -1.31 -3.30
C GLU A 78 -4.86 -2.64 -3.46
N ALA A 79 -5.51 -2.85 -4.61
CA ALA A 79 -6.22 -4.08 -4.93
C ALA A 79 -5.36 -5.13 -5.66
N ILE A 80 -4.11 -4.82 -6.02
CA ILE A 80 -3.21 -5.76 -6.66
C ILE A 80 -2.83 -6.86 -5.65
N ASN A 81 -3.43 -8.04 -5.83
CA ASN A 81 -3.45 -9.12 -4.86
C ASN A 81 -2.12 -9.88 -4.70
N ASN A 82 -2.03 -10.70 -3.67
CA ASN A 82 -0.84 -11.48 -3.29
C ASN A 82 -0.82 -12.91 -3.86
N ASP A 83 -1.40 -13.15 -5.03
CA ASP A 83 -1.34 -14.47 -5.65
C ASP A 83 0.13 -14.94 -5.82
N PRO A 84 0.48 -16.21 -5.55
CA PRO A 84 1.88 -16.65 -5.52
C PRO A 84 2.66 -16.39 -6.82
N LEU A 85 1.97 -16.38 -7.96
CA LEU A 85 2.57 -16.15 -9.27
C LEU A 85 2.42 -14.70 -9.72
N THR A 86 1.42 -14.01 -9.18
CA THR A 86 1.04 -12.68 -9.64
C THR A 86 0.88 -11.70 -8.47
N ALA A 87 1.74 -11.76 -7.46
CA ALA A 87 1.87 -10.71 -6.45
C ALA A 87 2.55 -9.46 -7.05
N PRO A 88 2.36 -8.25 -6.48
CA PRO A 88 3.07 -7.05 -6.91
C PRO A 88 4.56 -7.28 -7.08
N SER A 89 5.23 -7.85 -6.08
CA SER A 89 6.67 -8.13 -6.15
C SER A 89 7.05 -9.12 -7.23
N LYS A 90 6.22 -10.14 -7.50
CA LYS A 90 6.44 -11.12 -8.57
C LYS A 90 6.34 -10.51 -9.95
N ARG A 91 5.40 -9.57 -10.14
CA ARG A 91 5.34 -8.77 -11.38
C ARG A 91 6.60 -7.93 -11.55
N LEU A 92 7.04 -7.25 -10.49
CA LEU A 92 8.24 -6.43 -10.53
C LEU A 92 9.51 -7.27 -10.78
N ASP A 93 9.63 -8.44 -10.16
CA ASP A 93 10.71 -9.40 -10.41
C ASP A 93 10.75 -9.80 -11.89
N ALA A 94 9.60 -10.18 -12.46
CA ALA A 94 9.47 -10.59 -13.86
C ALA A 94 9.74 -9.46 -14.86
N TRP A 95 9.49 -8.20 -14.48
CA TRP A 95 9.76 -7.03 -15.32
C TRP A 95 11.17 -6.48 -15.17
N SER A 96 11.86 -6.84 -14.09
CA SER A 96 13.22 -6.38 -13.84
C SER A 96 14.20 -7.10 -14.78
N PRO A 97 15.17 -6.39 -15.40
CA PRO A 97 16.11 -6.99 -16.35
C PRO A 97 16.90 -8.19 -15.80
N ASN A 98 17.16 -8.20 -14.50
CA ASN A 98 17.91 -9.25 -13.81
C ASN A 98 17.01 -10.30 -13.15
N GLY A 99 15.70 -10.29 -13.44
CA GLY A 99 14.72 -11.22 -12.86
C GLY A 99 14.47 -11.02 -11.35
N LYS A 100 14.98 -9.92 -10.78
CA LYS A 100 14.86 -9.62 -9.35
C LYS A 100 14.72 -8.13 -9.12
N PHE A 101 13.64 -7.74 -8.47
CA PHE A 101 13.37 -6.38 -8.05
C PHE A 101 14.07 -6.09 -6.72
N LEU A 102 14.92 -5.05 -6.71
CA LEU A 102 15.64 -4.64 -5.50
C LEU A 102 14.73 -3.79 -4.60
N LYS A 103 13.85 -4.45 -3.85
CA LYS A 103 12.81 -3.81 -3.01
C LYS A 103 13.30 -2.62 -2.18
N THR A 104 14.43 -2.78 -1.49
CA THR A 104 14.98 -1.74 -0.59
C THR A 104 15.52 -0.52 -1.33
N THR A 105 16.22 -0.71 -2.45
CA THR A 105 16.88 0.39 -3.18
C THR A 105 15.98 0.94 -4.27
N MET A 106 15.51 0.07 -5.18
CA MET A 106 14.65 0.48 -6.29
C MET A 106 13.26 0.86 -5.80
N GLY A 107 12.67 0.10 -4.87
CA GLY A 107 11.34 0.42 -4.33
C GLY A 107 11.28 1.80 -3.69
N VAL A 108 12.28 2.16 -2.87
CA VAL A 108 12.39 3.49 -2.28
C VAL A 108 12.64 4.57 -3.33
N THR A 109 13.50 4.30 -4.32
CA THR A 109 13.79 5.25 -5.41
C THR A 109 12.55 5.54 -6.24
N ILE A 110 11.79 4.51 -6.61
CA ILE A 110 10.53 4.63 -7.35
C ILE A 110 9.50 5.37 -6.51
N ALA A 111 9.28 4.98 -5.25
CA ALA A 111 8.32 5.67 -4.37
C ALA A 111 8.64 7.17 -4.22
N LYS A 112 9.93 7.52 -4.10
CA LYS A 112 10.38 8.91 -4.08
C LYS A 112 10.09 9.64 -5.38
N ALA A 113 10.33 9.00 -6.53
CA ALA A 113 10.06 9.58 -7.84
C ALA A 113 8.56 9.81 -8.08
N ILE A 114 7.72 8.86 -7.67
CA ILE A 114 6.25 8.97 -7.72
C ILE A 114 5.77 10.12 -6.83
N GLY A 115 6.33 10.20 -5.62
CA GLY A 115 6.01 11.24 -4.65
C GLY A 115 4.69 10.98 -3.91
N ILE A 116 4.65 11.50 -2.67
CA ILE A 116 3.57 11.19 -1.72
C ILE A 116 2.19 11.64 -2.21
N LYS A 117 2.10 12.76 -2.93
CA LYS A 117 0.82 13.31 -3.43
C LYS A 117 0.15 12.35 -4.42
N LYS A 118 0.94 11.73 -5.30
CA LYS A 118 0.43 10.80 -6.31
C LYS A 118 0.00 9.49 -5.65
N ILE A 119 0.82 8.95 -4.74
CA ILE A 119 0.48 7.74 -3.98
C ILE A 119 -0.83 7.94 -3.20
N ARG A 120 -0.99 9.06 -2.49
CA ARG A 120 -2.23 9.37 -1.75
C ARG A 120 -3.46 9.40 -2.65
N ARG A 121 -3.34 9.98 -3.84
CA ARG A 121 -4.48 10.10 -4.75
C ARG A 121 -4.95 8.74 -5.29
N GLU A 122 -4.02 7.86 -5.61
CA GLU A 122 -4.34 6.56 -6.23
C GLU A 122 -4.56 5.43 -5.19
N CYS A 123 -4.14 5.64 -3.94
CA CYS A 123 -4.24 4.67 -2.83
C CYS A 123 -5.08 5.24 -1.67
N PRO A 124 -6.43 5.12 -1.72
CA PRO A 124 -7.33 5.69 -0.72
C PRO A 124 -7.13 5.18 0.71
N LEU A 125 -6.78 3.91 0.92
CA LEU A 125 -6.59 3.38 2.28
C LEU A 125 -5.33 3.99 2.92
N PHE A 126 -4.25 4.07 2.16
CA PHE A 126 -3.04 4.76 2.58
C PHE A 126 -3.28 6.26 2.82
N ASN A 127 -4.06 6.92 1.96
CA ASN A 127 -4.41 8.33 2.15
C ASN A 127 -5.19 8.56 3.45
N LYS A 128 -6.24 7.76 3.70
CA LYS A 128 -7.07 7.85 4.91
C LYS A 128 -6.22 7.68 6.17
N TRP A 129 -5.23 6.80 6.15
CA TRP A 129 -4.31 6.63 7.27
C TRP A 129 -3.48 7.90 7.53
N LEU A 130 -2.97 8.55 6.48
CA LEU A 130 -2.23 9.81 6.63
C LEU A 130 -3.11 10.97 7.10
N GLU A 131 -4.34 11.07 6.58
CA GLU A 131 -5.32 12.08 6.99
C GLU A 131 -5.58 12.03 8.50
N ASN A 132 -5.67 10.84 9.09
CA ASN A 132 -5.83 10.69 10.54
C ASN A 132 -4.70 11.37 11.34
N PHE A 133 -3.44 11.33 10.88
CA PHE A 133 -2.35 12.04 11.55
C PHE A 133 -2.43 13.55 11.36
N GLU A 134 -2.83 13.99 10.17
CA GLU A 134 -2.99 15.40 9.85
C GLU A 134 -4.12 16.04 10.66
N GLU A 135 -5.18 15.29 10.96
CA GLU A 135 -6.26 15.70 11.86
C GLU A 135 -5.79 15.85 13.30
N ILE A 136 -5.02 14.89 13.81
CA ILE A 136 -4.44 14.97 15.17
C ILE A 136 -3.54 16.20 15.33
N GLN A 137 -2.80 16.57 14.28
CA GLN A 137 -1.96 17.76 14.31
C GLN A 137 -2.79 19.05 14.42
N LYS A 138 -3.97 19.10 13.78
CA LYS A 138 -4.87 20.26 13.83
C LYS A 138 -5.53 20.43 15.19
N ASP A 139 -5.91 19.33 15.83
CA ASP A 139 -6.55 19.35 17.16
C ASP A 139 -5.59 19.74 18.31
N GLY A 140 -4.28 19.76 18.03
CA GLY A 140 -3.24 20.19 18.96
C GLY A 140 -2.82 21.67 18.82
N GLN A 141 -3.48 22.44 17.95
CA GLN A 141 -3.15 23.84 17.64
C GLN A 141 -4.13 24.84 18.26
#